data_AF-K2MZV7-F1
#
_entry.id   AF-K2MZV7-F1
#
_cell.length_a   1.000
_cell.length_b   1.000
_cell.length_c   1.000
_cell.angle_alpha   90.00
_cell.angle_beta   90.00
_cell.angle_gamma   90.00
#
_symmetry.space_group_name_H-M   'P 1'
#
loop_
_entity.id
_entity.type
_entity.pdbx_description
1 polymer ?
#
loop_
_entity_poly.entity_id
_entity_poly.type
_entity_poly.pdbx_seq_one_letter_code
_entity_poly.pdbx_strand_id
1 'polypeptide(L)'
;MEMEVNDKPGGNTNAHRRHTRANDNRRTPLGMGRSVFPDDAVARIFRPSRSATTSAPARNGWKLVFEARSASFIEPLMGYTGSKDTLQQVELCFPTLDQAVRYAERQGLQYRVQTMEQDRKNETDDDRRASRTFSDSTLDRLGLSRLSETYGRAMIGAANRNDPDGSANWAAPMKIVSDRTLSLDAKRSILMNWAYTEYLIDQATNEGMPENGRPSRLDEVEQALLALERDVSENQSRKEAA
;
A
#
# COMPACT_ATOMS: atom_id res chain seq x y z
N MET A 1 26.09 -27.80 49.52
CA MET A 1 24.80 -28.37 49.07
C MET A 1 23.72 -27.53 49.72
N GLU A 2 23.29 -26.46 49.07
CA GLU A 2 22.26 -26.47 48.01
C GLU A 2 20.89 -26.89 48.59
N MET A 3 19.78 -26.22 48.34
CA MET A 3 19.47 -25.11 47.45
C MET A 3 18.17 -24.47 47.96
N GLU A 4 18.17 -23.15 48.03
CA GLU A 4 17.02 -22.31 48.31
C GLU A 4 16.13 -22.25 47.05
N VAL A 5 14.93 -22.82 47.10
CA VAL A 5 13.95 -22.74 46.00
C VAL A 5 12.96 -21.62 46.27
N ASN A 6 13.26 -20.47 45.65
CA ASN A 6 12.43 -19.28 45.53
C ASN A 6 11.16 -19.59 44.71
N ASP A 7 9.99 -19.52 45.34
CA ASP A 7 8.72 -19.41 44.61
C ASP A 7 8.39 -17.92 44.42
N LYS A 8 8.86 -17.37 43.29
CA LYS A 8 8.46 -16.04 42.81
C LYS A 8 7.09 -16.16 42.13
N PRO A 9 6.04 -15.47 42.57
CA PRO A 9 4.91 -15.20 41.70
C PRO A 9 5.35 -14.13 40.69
N GLY A 10 5.91 -14.57 39.57
CA GLY A 10 6.14 -13.74 38.39
C GLY A 10 4.80 -13.33 37.79
N GLY A 11 4.22 -12.25 38.32
CA GLY A 11 3.08 -11.55 37.73
C GLY A 11 3.48 -11.02 36.35
N ASN A 12 3.32 -11.83 35.32
CA ASN A 12 3.41 -11.40 33.93
C ASN A 12 2.13 -10.62 33.60
N THR A 13 2.02 -9.40 34.11
CA THR A 13 1.12 -8.40 33.55
C THR A 13 1.74 -7.94 32.24
N ASN A 14 1.70 -8.81 31.23
CA ASN A 14 1.87 -8.40 29.85
C ASN A 14 0.61 -7.59 29.51
N ALA A 15 0.64 -6.33 29.93
CA ALA A 15 -0.21 -5.28 29.42
C ALA A 15 0.04 -5.27 27.91
N HIS A 16 -0.71 -6.11 27.19
CA HIS A 16 -0.88 -6.02 25.77
C HIS A 16 -1.47 -4.64 25.55
N ARG A 17 -0.56 -3.69 25.33
CA ARG A 17 -0.86 -2.32 24.95
C ARG A 17 -1.52 -2.46 23.59
N ARG A 18 -2.82 -2.74 23.62
CA ARG A 18 -3.68 -2.83 22.44
C ARG A 18 -3.44 -1.50 21.74
N HIS A 19 -2.83 -1.56 20.57
CA HIS A 19 -2.83 -0.44 19.65
C HIS A 19 -4.29 -0.22 19.28
N THR A 20 -4.99 0.57 20.09
CA THR A 20 -6.30 1.11 19.77
C THR A 20 -6.06 2.03 18.58
N ARG A 21 -6.13 1.47 17.37
CA ARG A 21 -6.25 2.26 16.15
C ARG A 21 -7.56 3.03 16.30
N ALA A 22 -7.42 4.26 16.78
CA ALA A 22 -8.50 5.12 17.24
C ALA A 22 -9.59 5.20 16.16
N ASN A 23 -10.67 4.49 16.41
CA ASN A 23 -11.93 4.72 15.75
C ASN A 23 -12.89 5.02 16.90
N ASP A 24 -12.94 6.29 17.31
CA ASP A 24 -13.72 6.76 18.45
C ASP A 24 -15.20 6.86 18.06
N ASN A 25 -15.76 5.71 17.67
CA ASN A 25 -17.19 5.53 17.65
C ASN A 25 -17.61 5.50 19.11
N ARG A 26 -18.00 6.66 19.65
CA ARG A 26 -18.50 6.81 21.01
C ARG A 26 -19.47 5.66 21.28
N ARG A 27 -19.07 4.73 22.15
CA ARG A 27 -19.89 3.57 22.46
C ARG A 27 -21.21 4.08 22.99
N THR A 28 -22.30 3.86 22.26
CA THR A 28 -23.64 4.08 22.78
C THR A 28 -23.93 2.93 23.72
N PRO A 29 -23.96 3.14 25.05
CA PRO A 29 -24.35 2.08 25.96
C PRO A 29 -25.80 1.72 25.65
N LEU A 30 -26.05 0.43 25.39
CA LEU A 30 -27.41 -0.05 25.15
C LEU A 30 -28.23 0.15 26.42
N GLY A 31 -29.40 0.77 26.27
CA GLY A 31 -30.27 1.13 27.40
C GLY A 31 -30.83 -0.07 28.18
N MET A 32 -30.72 -1.29 27.65
CA MET A 32 -31.09 -2.52 28.33
C MET A 32 -30.36 -3.71 27.70
N GLY A 33 -29.37 -4.29 28.40
CA GLY A 33 -28.67 -5.51 28.00
C GLY A 33 -27.22 -5.31 27.54
N ARG A 34 -26.35 -6.28 27.89
CA ARG A 34 -24.97 -6.35 27.41
C ARG A 34 -24.98 -6.66 25.91
N SER A 35 -24.06 -6.07 25.14
CA SER A 35 -23.86 -6.45 23.74
C SER A 35 -23.62 -7.95 23.63
N VAL A 36 -24.21 -8.59 22.62
CA VAL A 36 -23.97 -10.03 22.34
C VAL A 36 -22.51 -10.26 21.93
N PHE A 37 -21.86 -9.21 21.44
CA PHE A 37 -20.48 -9.22 21.00
C PHE A 37 -19.52 -8.78 22.11
N PRO A 38 -18.31 -9.37 22.17
CA PRO A 38 -17.23 -8.94 23.03
C PRO A 38 -16.85 -7.48 22.82
N ASP A 39 -16.40 -6.82 23.89
CA ASP A 39 -16.04 -5.40 23.85
C ASP A 39 -14.91 -5.07 22.87
N ASP A 40 -14.06 -6.05 22.54
CA ASP A 40 -12.93 -5.87 21.62
C ASP A 40 -13.26 -6.19 20.17
N ALA A 41 -14.51 -6.52 19.86
CA ALA A 41 -14.96 -6.75 18.50
C ALA A 41 -15.01 -5.42 17.73
N VAL A 42 -14.23 -5.37 16.65
CA VAL A 42 -14.28 -4.29 15.66
C VAL A 42 -14.89 -4.86 14.38
N ALA A 43 -15.91 -4.19 13.86
CA ALA A 43 -16.54 -4.50 12.59
C ALA A 43 -15.93 -3.65 11.46
N ARG A 44 -15.90 -4.19 10.26
CA ARG A 44 -15.50 -3.55 9.02
C ARG A 44 -16.67 -3.61 8.05
N ILE A 45 -17.17 -2.44 7.69
CA ILE A 45 -18.28 -2.26 6.77
C ILE A 45 -17.68 -1.83 5.43
N PHE A 46 -17.79 -2.66 4.41
CA PHE A 46 -17.24 -2.37 3.09
C PHE A 46 -18.14 -2.92 1.98
N ARG A 47 -17.97 -2.38 0.77
CA ARG A 47 -18.60 -2.92 -0.44
C ARG A 47 -17.58 -3.76 -1.20
N PRO A 48 -17.82 -5.06 -1.43
CA PRO A 48 -16.90 -5.89 -2.19
C PRO A 48 -16.62 -5.29 -3.58
N SER A 49 -15.34 -5.23 -3.94
CA SER A 49 -14.92 -4.90 -5.30
C SER A 49 -15.24 -6.06 -6.25
N ARG A 50 -15.19 -5.80 -7.56
CA ARG A 50 -15.21 -6.88 -8.55
C ARG A 50 -14.00 -7.79 -8.31
N SER A 51 -14.17 -9.09 -8.47
CA SER A 51 -13.03 -10.01 -8.49
C SER A 51 -12.15 -9.66 -9.68
N ALA A 52 -10.84 -9.51 -9.47
CA ALA A 52 -9.92 -9.14 -10.55
C ALA A 52 -9.86 -10.20 -11.66
N THR A 53 -9.97 -11.47 -11.29
CA THR A 53 -9.80 -12.63 -12.19
C THR A 53 -11.07 -12.98 -12.96
N THR A 54 -12.25 -12.50 -12.55
CA THR A 54 -13.51 -12.89 -13.17
C THR A 54 -14.23 -11.66 -13.73
N SER A 55 -14.79 -11.80 -14.93
CA SER A 55 -15.60 -10.75 -15.57
C SER A 55 -17.01 -10.59 -14.96
N ALA A 56 -17.31 -11.34 -13.89
CA ALA A 56 -18.59 -11.27 -13.22
C ALA A 56 -18.79 -9.90 -12.55
N PRO A 57 -20.02 -9.33 -12.62
CA PRO A 57 -20.30 -8.07 -11.97
C PRO A 57 -20.07 -8.16 -10.45
N ALA A 58 -19.59 -7.07 -9.85
CA ALA A 58 -19.43 -6.98 -8.41
C ALA A 58 -20.76 -7.24 -7.70
N ARG A 59 -20.72 -7.93 -6.55
CA ARG A 59 -21.91 -8.16 -5.76
C ARG A 59 -22.42 -6.83 -5.21
N ASN A 60 -23.68 -6.50 -5.51
CA ASN A 60 -24.33 -5.31 -5.00
C ASN A 60 -24.82 -5.56 -3.58
N GLY A 61 -24.00 -5.18 -2.60
CA GLY A 61 -24.35 -5.29 -1.19
C GLY A 61 -23.22 -4.78 -0.30
N TRP A 62 -23.58 -4.18 0.82
CA TRP A 62 -22.65 -3.84 1.88
C TRP A 62 -22.42 -5.05 2.76
N LYS A 63 -21.17 -5.37 3.05
CA LYS A 63 -20.80 -6.44 3.97
C LYS A 63 -20.28 -5.85 5.27
N LEU A 64 -20.74 -6.40 6.38
CA LEU A 64 -20.17 -6.18 7.70
C LEU A 64 -19.45 -7.46 8.11
N VAL A 65 -18.15 -7.36 8.32
CA VAL A 65 -17.25 -8.46 8.70
C VAL A 65 -16.47 -8.05 9.95
N PHE A 66 -16.16 -8.98 10.84
CA PHE A 66 -15.38 -8.69 12.04
C PHE A 66 -13.87 -8.75 11.77
N GLU A 67 -13.12 -7.80 12.35
CA GLU A 67 -11.65 -7.85 12.35
C GLU A 67 -11.18 -9.03 13.23
N ALA A 68 -10.11 -9.68 12.77
CA ALA A 68 -9.47 -10.78 13.49
C ALA A 68 -8.98 -10.32 14.86
N ARG A 69 -9.47 -10.93 15.95
CA ARG A 69 -9.02 -10.62 17.31
C ARG A 69 -7.87 -11.47 17.78
N SER A 70 -7.66 -12.63 17.15
CA SER A 70 -6.58 -13.57 17.44
C SER A 70 -5.93 -14.02 16.14
N ALA A 71 -4.61 -14.21 16.17
CA ALA A 71 -3.89 -14.78 15.04
C ALA A 71 -4.33 -16.23 14.79
N SER A 72 -4.43 -16.61 13.52
CA SER A 72 -4.59 -18.01 13.13
C SER A 72 -3.34 -18.79 13.52
N PHE A 73 -3.49 -20.06 13.89
CA PHE A 73 -2.39 -20.95 14.25
C PHE A 73 -2.41 -22.21 13.38
N ILE A 74 -1.25 -22.81 13.17
CA ILE A 74 -1.13 -24.10 12.48
C ILE A 74 -1.28 -25.20 13.54
N GLU A 75 -2.19 -26.13 13.31
CA GLU A 75 -2.42 -27.26 14.19
C GLU A 75 -1.26 -28.27 14.08
N PRO A 76 -0.69 -28.74 15.21
CA PRO A 76 0.57 -29.50 15.20
C PRO A 76 0.48 -30.92 14.61
N LEU A 77 -0.69 -31.56 14.62
CA LEU A 77 -0.84 -32.94 14.16
C LEU A 77 -1.05 -33.01 12.64
N MET A 78 -1.96 -32.21 12.11
CA MET A 78 -2.41 -32.27 10.71
C MET A 78 -1.91 -31.10 9.86
N GLY A 79 -1.35 -30.05 10.48
CA GLY A 79 -0.87 -28.87 9.77
C GLY A 79 -1.98 -27.95 9.24
N TYR A 80 -3.23 -28.14 9.66
CA TYR A 80 -4.35 -27.29 9.24
C TYR A 80 -4.36 -25.94 9.95
N THR A 81 -4.84 -24.91 9.27
CA THR A 81 -5.00 -23.58 9.87
C THR A 81 -6.23 -23.55 10.77
N GLY A 82 -6.00 -23.42 12.08
CA GLY A 82 -7.04 -23.20 13.09
C GLY A 82 -7.14 -21.74 13.50
N SER A 83 -8.30 -21.33 14.00
CA SER A 83 -8.52 -20.01 14.60
C SER A 83 -9.30 -20.17 15.90
N LYS A 84 -8.99 -19.34 16.90
CA LYS A 84 -9.75 -19.26 18.16
C LYS A 84 -10.90 -18.26 18.10
N ASP A 85 -10.93 -17.43 17.04
CA ASP A 85 -11.92 -16.37 16.89
C ASP A 85 -13.08 -16.82 16.01
N THR A 86 -14.23 -17.06 16.63
CA THR A 86 -15.45 -17.51 15.92
C THR A 86 -16.09 -16.38 15.10
N LEU A 87 -15.82 -15.12 15.44
CA LEU A 87 -16.42 -13.97 14.74
C LEU A 87 -15.89 -13.81 13.31
N GLN A 88 -14.73 -14.39 12.98
CA GLN A 88 -14.19 -14.39 11.61
C GLN A 88 -15.10 -15.12 10.62
N GLN A 89 -15.91 -16.07 11.09
CA GLN A 89 -16.84 -16.82 10.24
C GLN A 89 -18.16 -16.07 9.98
N VAL A 90 -18.41 -14.97 10.70
CA VAL A 90 -19.67 -14.23 10.63
C VAL A 90 -19.55 -13.10 9.61
N GLU A 91 -20.25 -13.23 8.49
CA GLU A 91 -20.44 -12.16 7.51
C GLU A 91 -21.92 -11.77 7.45
N LEU A 92 -22.21 -10.48 7.58
CA LEU A 92 -23.56 -9.94 7.43
C LEU A 92 -23.66 -9.12 6.15
N CYS A 93 -24.71 -9.36 5.36
CA CYS A 93 -24.97 -8.63 4.12
C CYS A 93 -26.15 -7.68 4.29
N PHE A 94 -25.97 -6.42 3.89
CA PHE A 94 -26.96 -5.37 3.95
C PHE A 94 -27.16 -4.72 2.57
N PRO A 95 -28.37 -4.25 2.24
CA PRO A 95 -28.62 -3.56 0.98
C PRO A 95 -28.05 -2.13 0.99
N THR A 96 -27.97 -1.47 2.14
CA THR A 96 -27.50 -0.07 2.27
C THR A 96 -26.48 0.09 3.39
N LEU A 97 -25.62 1.11 3.28
CA LEU A 97 -24.64 1.45 4.30
C LEU A 97 -25.32 1.86 5.62
N ASP A 98 -26.38 2.65 5.55
CA ASP A 98 -27.13 3.11 6.73
C ASP A 98 -27.65 1.93 7.57
N GLN A 99 -28.17 0.88 6.92
CA GLN A 99 -28.63 -0.31 7.63
C GLN A 99 -27.50 -1.06 8.32
N ALA A 100 -26.32 -1.15 7.70
CA ALA A 100 -25.15 -1.78 8.30
C ALA A 100 -24.65 -0.97 9.52
N VAL A 101 -24.62 0.37 9.40
CA VAL A 101 -24.21 1.28 10.47
C VAL A 101 -25.20 1.20 11.65
N ARG A 102 -26.50 1.32 11.37
CA ARG A 102 -27.55 1.21 12.40
C ARG A 102 -27.52 -0.12 13.13
N TYR A 103 -27.20 -1.21 12.43
CA TYR A 103 -27.02 -2.52 13.08
C TYR A 103 -25.81 -2.50 14.02
N ALA A 104 -24.67 -1.98 13.58
CA ALA A 104 -23.46 -1.87 14.40
C ALA A 104 -23.71 -0.99 15.65
N GLU A 105 -24.36 0.16 15.48
CA GLU A 105 -24.73 1.07 16.57
C GLU A 105 -25.69 0.41 17.56
N ARG A 106 -26.73 -0.28 17.07
CA ARG A 106 -27.69 -1.02 17.91
C ARG A 106 -27.03 -2.17 18.68
N GLN A 107 -25.91 -2.69 18.22
CA GLN A 107 -25.16 -3.74 18.92
C GLN A 107 -24.02 -3.19 19.77
N GLY A 108 -23.79 -1.87 19.78
CA GLY A 108 -22.67 -1.24 20.49
C GLY A 108 -21.30 -1.62 19.92
N LEU A 109 -21.22 -2.00 18.65
CA LEU A 109 -20.00 -2.45 17.98
C LEU A 109 -19.17 -1.24 17.50
N GLN A 110 -17.86 -1.31 17.68
CA GLN A 110 -16.95 -0.38 17.00
C GLN A 110 -16.88 -0.78 15.52
N TYR A 111 -17.20 0.11 14.58
CA TYR A 111 -17.18 -0.20 13.15
C TYR A 111 -16.32 0.77 12.32
N ARG A 112 -15.55 0.28 11.35
CA ARG A 112 -14.89 1.10 10.32
C ARG A 112 -15.63 0.99 9.01
N VAL A 113 -15.98 2.13 8.42
CA VAL A 113 -16.52 2.18 7.06
C VAL A 113 -15.35 2.32 6.09
N GLN A 114 -15.24 1.39 5.14
CA GLN A 114 -14.35 1.50 4.00
C GLN A 114 -15.18 1.84 2.77
N THR A 115 -14.94 3.02 2.22
CA THR A 115 -15.50 3.43 0.92
C THR A 115 -14.52 3.14 -0.20
N MET A 116 -15.03 2.85 -1.40
CA MET A 116 -14.22 2.62 -2.60
C MET A 116 -13.27 3.77 -2.92
N GLU A 117 -13.55 4.99 -2.47
CA GLU A 117 -12.64 6.13 -2.61
C GLU A 117 -11.47 6.07 -1.62
N GLN A 118 -11.70 5.62 -0.39
CA GLN A 118 -10.65 5.45 0.61
C GLN A 118 -9.73 4.29 0.24
N ASP A 119 -10.30 3.18 -0.26
CA ASP A 119 -9.49 2.06 -0.74
C ASP A 119 -8.60 2.48 -1.91
N ARG A 120 -9.16 3.21 -2.89
CA ARG A 120 -8.37 3.78 -4.00
C ARG A 120 -7.29 4.75 -3.53
N LYS A 121 -7.59 5.61 -2.55
CA LYS A 121 -6.58 6.54 -1.98
C LYS A 121 -5.45 5.79 -1.29
N ASN A 122 -5.78 4.76 -0.49
CA ASN A 122 -4.79 3.93 0.20
C ASN A 122 -3.91 3.17 -0.81
N GLU A 123 -4.52 2.57 -1.84
CA GLU A 123 -3.80 1.89 -2.92
C GLU A 123 -2.84 2.85 -3.63
N THR A 124 -3.32 4.05 -3.99
CA THR A 124 -2.47 5.10 -4.59
C THR A 124 -1.31 5.50 -3.67
N ASP A 125 -1.54 5.60 -2.36
CA ASP A 125 -0.51 5.99 -1.40
C ASP A 125 0.53 4.87 -1.17
N ASP A 126 0.12 3.61 -1.16
CA ASP A 126 1.03 2.47 -1.08
C ASP A 126 1.85 2.32 -2.36
N ASP A 127 1.24 2.50 -3.54
CA ASP A 127 1.94 2.54 -4.82
C ASP A 127 2.98 3.68 -4.87
N ARG A 128 2.63 4.87 -4.36
CA ARG A 128 3.57 5.99 -4.24
C ARG A 128 4.74 5.69 -3.32
N ARG A 129 4.49 4.98 -2.21
CA ARG A 129 5.56 4.56 -1.28
C ARG A 129 6.47 3.52 -1.93
N ALA A 130 5.88 2.56 -2.64
CA ALA A 130 6.62 1.55 -3.38
C ALA A 130 7.47 2.22 -4.47
N SER A 131 6.92 3.15 -5.25
CA SER A 131 7.66 3.88 -6.28
C SER A 131 8.79 4.72 -5.69
N ARG A 132 8.58 5.36 -4.53
CA ARG A 132 9.64 6.13 -3.84
C ARG A 132 10.74 5.23 -3.27
N THR A 133 10.37 4.09 -2.69
CA THR A 133 11.36 3.11 -2.19
C THR A 133 12.20 2.58 -3.34
N PHE A 134 11.56 2.28 -4.47
CA PHE A 134 12.23 1.89 -5.71
C PHE A 134 13.16 3.00 -6.22
N SER A 135 12.68 4.27 -6.30
CA SER A 135 13.52 5.39 -6.76
C SER A 135 14.75 5.60 -5.90
N ASP A 136 14.61 5.50 -4.58
CA ASP A 136 15.74 5.68 -3.67
C ASP A 136 16.78 4.57 -3.88
N SER A 137 16.33 3.31 -4.06
CA SER A 137 17.22 2.18 -4.31
C SER A 137 17.91 2.20 -5.68
N THR A 138 17.22 2.67 -6.74
CA THR A 138 17.79 2.79 -8.09
C THR A 138 18.79 3.93 -8.17
N LEU A 139 18.47 5.08 -7.57
CA LEU A 139 19.40 6.21 -7.51
C LEU A 139 20.65 5.85 -6.69
N ASP A 140 20.52 5.08 -5.61
CA ASP A 140 21.67 4.59 -4.84
C ASP A 140 22.57 3.69 -5.70
N ARG A 141 21.99 2.73 -6.44
CA ARG A 141 22.72 1.86 -7.37
C ARG A 141 23.47 2.65 -8.46
N LEU A 142 22.87 3.73 -8.96
CA LEU A 142 23.47 4.60 -9.98
C LEU A 142 24.48 5.62 -9.40
N GLY A 143 24.68 5.66 -8.08
CA GLY A 143 25.54 6.66 -7.43
C GLY A 143 24.95 8.07 -7.38
N LEU A 144 23.63 8.20 -7.63
CA LEU A 144 22.86 9.43 -7.65
C LEU A 144 22.05 9.65 -6.35
N SER A 145 22.45 9.03 -5.24
CA SER A 145 21.72 9.09 -3.96
C SER A 145 21.47 10.52 -3.46
N ARG A 146 22.38 11.46 -3.75
CA ARG A 146 22.21 12.90 -3.45
C ARG A 146 20.98 13.52 -4.13
N LEU A 147 20.52 12.95 -5.25
CA LEU A 147 19.39 13.43 -6.03
C LEU A 147 18.05 12.80 -5.59
N SER A 148 18.04 11.84 -4.66
CA SER A 148 16.82 11.21 -4.11
C SER A 148 15.74 12.22 -3.76
N GLU A 149 16.07 13.26 -3.01
CA GLU A 149 15.09 14.29 -2.61
C GLU A 149 14.60 15.12 -3.81
N THR A 150 15.46 15.39 -4.78
CA THR A 150 15.07 16.13 -5.99
C THR A 150 14.11 15.32 -6.88
N TYR A 151 14.38 14.02 -7.05
CA TYR A 151 13.51 13.11 -7.79
C TYR A 151 12.21 12.85 -7.02
N GLY A 152 12.27 12.69 -5.70
CA GLY A 152 11.10 12.56 -4.85
C GLY A 152 10.18 13.78 -4.95
N ARG A 153 10.74 14.99 -4.88
CA ARG A 153 9.97 16.24 -5.08
C ARG A 153 9.40 16.32 -6.51
N ALA A 154 10.19 15.95 -7.52
CA ALA A 154 9.74 15.95 -8.91
C ALA A 154 8.54 15.02 -9.10
N MET A 155 8.57 13.81 -8.57
CA MET A 155 7.47 12.84 -8.65
C MET A 155 6.23 13.26 -7.87
N ILE A 156 6.38 13.80 -6.66
CA ILE A 156 5.24 14.33 -5.90
C ILE A 156 4.54 15.47 -6.66
N GLY A 157 5.32 16.30 -7.35
CA GLY A 157 4.81 17.40 -8.17
C GLY A 157 4.24 16.98 -9.54
N ALA A 158 4.41 15.73 -9.97
CA ALA A 158 4.04 15.29 -11.31
C ALA A 158 2.54 15.39 -11.59
N ALA A 159 1.70 15.05 -10.60
CA ALA A 159 0.26 15.17 -10.71
C ALA A 159 -0.20 16.63 -10.93
N ASN A 160 0.48 17.59 -10.29
CA ASN A 160 0.15 19.02 -10.45
C ASN A 160 0.61 19.59 -11.79
N ARG A 161 1.67 19.01 -12.38
CA ARG A 161 2.17 19.39 -13.72
C ARG A 161 1.45 18.68 -14.85
N ASN A 162 0.66 17.64 -14.54
CA ASN A 162 0.03 16.74 -15.51
C ASN A 162 1.07 16.11 -16.44
N ASP A 163 2.18 15.64 -15.87
CA ASP A 163 3.26 14.99 -16.63
C ASP A 163 2.70 13.74 -17.35
N PRO A 164 2.96 13.57 -18.66
CA PRO A 164 2.48 12.42 -19.41
C PRO A 164 3.17 11.12 -19.00
N ASP A 165 2.49 9.99 -19.19
CA ASP A 165 3.07 8.68 -18.92
C ASP A 165 4.14 8.34 -19.97
N GLY A 166 5.32 7.92 -19.48
CA GLY A 166 6.53 7.84 -20.29
C GLY A 166 6.46 6.79 -21.39
N SER A 167 5.99 5.58 -21.03
CA SER A 167 5.96 4.41 -21.92
C SER A 167 4.90 4.53 -23.03
N ALA A 168 3.83 5.30 -22.81
CA ALA A 168 2.75 5.49 -23.77
C ALA A 168 3.10 6.51 -24.87
N ASN A 169 3.89 7.53 -24.54
CA ASN A 169 4.13 8.67 -25.41
C ASN A 169 5.47 8.62 -26.16
N TRP A 170 6.48 7.96 -25.58
CA TRP A 170 7.80 7.85 -26.19
C TRP A 170 8.20 6.40 -26.40
N ALA A 171 8.75 6.09 -27.57
CA ALA A 171 9.22 4.73 -27.90
C ALA A 171 10.59 4.39 -27.29
N ALA A 172 11.37 5.40 -26.90
CA ALA A 172 12.70 5.24 -26.33
C ALA A 172 12.94 6.28 -25.20
N PRO A 173 13.49 5.86 -24.03
CA PRO A 173 13.73 6.77 -22.89
C PRO A 173 14.65 7.95 -23.23
N MET A 174 15.67 7.72 -24.05
CA MET A 174 16.61 8.75 -24.55
C MET A 174 15.93 9.92 -25.29
N LYS A 175 14.74 9.71 -25.87
CA LYS A 175 14.00 10.78 -26.55
C LYS A 175 13.47 11.82 -25.57
N ILE A 176 13.15 11.43 -24.34
CA ILE A 176 12.69 12.34 -23.28
C ILE A 176 13.81 13.29 -22.87
N VAL A 177 15.04 12.79 -22.78
CA VAL A 177 16.23 13.60 -22.46
C VAL A 177 16.45 14.68 -23.54
N SER A 178 16.31 14.30 -24.81
CA SER A 178 16.50 15.19 -25.97
C SER A 178 15.40 16.24 -26.13
N ASP A 179 14.22 16.02 -25.55
CA ASP A 179 13.08 16.92 -25.71
C ASP A 179 13.33 18.24 -24.97
N ARG A 180 13.27 19.37 -25.67
CA ARG A 180 13.49 20.70 -25.08
C ARG A 180 12.22 21.35 -24.56
N THR A 181 11.06 20.80 -24.91
CA THR A 181 9.77 21.33 -24.48
C THR A 181 9.45 20.96 -23.03
N LEU A 182 10.07 19.90 -22.54
CA LEU A 182 9.82 19.35 -21.22
C LEU A 182 10.73 19.98 -20.15
N SER A 183 10.14 20.32 -19.00
CA SER A 183 10.90 20.82 -17.85
C SER A 183 11.82 19.74 -17.27
N LEU A 184 12.89 20.14 -16.59
CA LEU A 184 13.82 19.19 -15.98
C LEU A 184 13.12 18.26 -14.98
N ASP A 185 12.28 18.82 -14.11
CA ASP A 185 11.55 18.05 -13.11
C ASP A 185 10.57 17.07 -13.75
N ALA A 186 9.95 17.46 -14.88
CA ALA A 186 9.10 16.55 -15.66
C ALA A 186 9.92 15.44 -16.34
N LYS A 187 11.13 15.71 -16.86
CA LYS A 187 12.01 14.64 -17.37
C LYS A 187 12.35 13.62 -16.29
N ARG A 188 12.68 14.10 -15.09
CA ARG A 188 13.02 13.26 -13.93
C ARG A 188 11.84 12.39 -13.49
N SER A 189 10.65 12.96 -13.34
CA SER A 189 9.46 12.20 -12.94
C SER A 189 9.06 11.16 -13.98
N ILE A 190 9.07 11.51 -15.27
CA ILE A 190 8.67 10.60 -16.36
C ILE A 190 9.65 9.44 -16.48
N LEU A 191 10.97 9.70 -16.50
CA LEU A 191 11.97 8.63 -16.56
C LEU A 191 11.90 7.73 -15.34
N MET A 192 11.68 8.29 -14.15
CA MET A 192 11.56 7.50 -12.91
C MET A 192 10.30 6.65 -12.88
N ASN A 193 9.16 7.18 -13.34
CA ASN A 193 7.93 6.40 -13.47
C ASN A 193 8.10 5.27 -14.50
N TRP A 194 8.75 5.57 -15.64
CA TRP A 194 9.04 4.55 -16.65
C TRP A 194 9.97 3.46 -16.11
N ALA A 195 11.04 3.83 -15.41
CA ALA A 195 11.92 2.86 -14.75
C ALA A 195 11.14 1.94 -13.80
N TYR A 196 10.18 2.49 -13.05
CA TYR A 196 9.32 1.70 -12.16
C TYR A 196 8.41 0.74 -12.93
N THR A 197 7.79 1.17 -14.02
CA THR A 197 6.97 0.28 -14.87
C THR A 197 7.78 -0.86 -15.48
N GLU A 198 9.00 -0.60 -15.98
CA GLU A 198 9.87 -1.63 -16.54
C GLU A 198 10.39 -2.58 -15.46
N TYR A 199 10.67 -2.08 -14.27
CA TYR A 199 11.04 -2.89 -13.11
C TYR A 199 9.92 -3.87 -12.70
N LEU A 200 8.66 -3.41 -12.69
CA LEU A 200 7.53 -4.29 -12.41
C LEU A 200 7.40 -5.40 -13.46
N ILE A 201 7.65 -5.10 -14.74
CA ILE A 201 7.68 -6.10 -15.82
C ILE A 201 8.82 -7.09 -15.63
N ASP A 202 10.01 -6.62 -15.25
CA ASP A 202 11.18 -7.47 -14.97
C ASP A 202 10.90 -8.43 -13.82
N GLN A 203 10.35 -7.91 -12.72
CA GLN A 203 9.99 -8.70 -11.54
C GLN A 203 8.94 -9.77 -11.90
N ALA A 204 7.88 -9.40 -12.63
CA ALA A 204 6.87 -10.35 -13.10
C ALA A 204 7.44 -11.43 -14.04
N THR A 205 8.41 -11.05 -14.89
CA THR A 205 9.10 -11.99 -15.80
C THR A 205 9.95 -12.99 -15.02
N ASN A 206 10.69 -12.54 -14.00
CA ASN A 206 11.50 -13.40 -13.14
C ASN A 206 10.65 -14.33 -12.26
N GLU A 207 9.43 -13.92 -11.90
CA GLU A 207 8.44 -14.74 -11.17
C GLU A 207 7.70 -15.76 -12.08
N GLY A 208 8.02 -15.82 -13.38
CA GLY A 208 7.57 -16.87 -14.29
C GLY A 208 6.27 -16.60 -15.07
N MET A 209 5.79 -15.36 -15.10
CA MET A 209 4.61 -14.94 -15.85
C MET A 209 4.98 -13.83 -16.87
N PRO A 210 5.50 -14.17 -18.06
CA PRO A 210 5.83 -13.17 -19.07
C PRO A 210 4.55 -12.66 -19.73
N GLU A 211 4.05 -11.47 -19.35
CA GLU A 211 2.87 -10.87 -19.99
C GLU A 211 3.11 -10.50 -21.46
N ASN A 212 4.37 -10.26 -21.88
CA ASN A 212 4.68 -9.73 -23.22
C ASN A 212 5.84 -10.40 -23.98
N GLY A 213 6.52 -11.41 -23.42
CA GLY A 213 7.66 -12.09 -24.06
C GLY A 213 8.83 -11.18 -24.48
N ARG A 214 8.88 -9.95 -23.95
CA ARG A 214 9.92 -8.96 -24.22
C ARG A 214 10.83 -8.83 -22.98
N PRO A 215 12.15 -8.69 -23.15
CA PRO A 215 13.04 -8.35 -22.04
C PRO A 215 12.72 -6.93 -21.53
N SER A 216 12.96 -6.71 -20.24
CA SER A 216 12.80 -5.40 -19.60
C SER A 216 13.75 -4.37 -20.24
N ARG A 217 13.29 -3.13 -20.40
CA ARG A 217 14.09 -2.01 -20.93
C ARG A 217 14.69 -1.13 -19.84
N LEU A 218 14.85 -1.70 -18.64
CA LEU A 218 15.33 -0.96 -17.47
C LEU A 218 16.70 -0.32 -17.73
N ASP A 219 17.62 -1.06 -18.37
CA ASP A 219 18.95 -0.57 -18.72
C ASP A 219 18.93 0.68 -19.62
N GLU A 220 17.97 0.78 -20.56
CA GLU A 220 17.83 1.94 -21.43
C GLU A 220 17.37 3.18 -20.64
N VAL A 221 16.49 2.97 -19.67
CA VAL A 221 15.99 4.05 -18.80
C VAL A 221 17.09 4.51 -17.84
N GLU A 222 17.86 3.59 -17.26
CA GLU A 222 19.01 3.90 -16.40
C GLU A 222 20.07 4.72 -17.17
N GLN A 223 20.37 4.34 -18.42
CA GLN A 223 21.27 5.13 -19.29
C GLN A 223 20.72 6.53 -19.57
N ALA A 224 19.40 6.66 -19.79
CA ALA A 224 18.77 7.97 -20.00
C ALA A 224 18.83 8.86 -18.75
N LEU A 225 18.67 8.28 -17.55
CA LEU A 225 18.83 9.00 -16.28
C LEU A 225 20.25 9.53 -16.09
N LEU A 226 21.27 8.70 -16.36
CA LEU A 226 22.67 9.10 -16.30
C LEU A 226 22.99 10.21 -17.32
N ALA A 227 22.48 10.09 -18.55
CA ALA A 227 22.66 11.10 -19.59
C ALA A 227 22.01 12.43 -19.20
N LEU A 228 20.80 12.40 -18.62
CA LEU A 228 20.10 13.60 -18.17
C LEU A 228 20.91 14.37 -17.11
N GLU A 229 21.42 13.68 -16.09
CA GLU A 229 22.18 14.35 -15.02
C GLU A 229 23.57 14.83 -15.47
N ARG A 230 24.16 14.15 -16.46
CA ARG A 230 25.36 14.65 -17.14
C ARG A 230 25.09 15.96 -17.87
N ASP A 231 24.02 16.03 -18.67
CA ASP A 231 23.62 17.25 -19.39
C ASP A 231 23.32 18.41 -18.44
N VAL A 232 22.67 18.15 -17.30
CA VAL A 232 22.40 19.17 -16.28
C VAL A 232 23.71 19.72 -15.70
N SER A 233 24.65 18.83 -15.37
CA SER A 233 25.97 19.21 -14.83
C SER A 233 26.79 20.02 -15.84
N GLU A 234 26.76 19.64 -17.12
CA GLU A 234 27.42 20.37 -18.20
C GLU A 234 26.80 21.76 -18.43
N ASN A 235 25.46 21.86 -18.38
CA ASN A 235 24.78 23.15 -18.50
C ASN A 235 25.03 24.07 -17.29
N GLN A 236 25.14 23.51 -16.09
CA GLN A 236 25.44 24.25 -14.88
C GLN A 236 26.87 24.83 -14.92
N SER A 237 27.86 24.01 -15.27
CA SER A 237 29.26 24.46 -15.39
C SER A 237 29.46 25.51 -16.50
N ARG A 238 28.78 25.39 -17.65
CA ARG A 238 28.78 26.44 -18.69
C ARG A 238 28.22 27.77 -18.19
N LYS A 239 27.19 27.73 -17.34
CA LYS A 239 26.60 28.93 -16.72
C LYS A 239 27.53 29.60 -15.71
N GLU A 240 28.33 28.82 -14.99
CA GLU A 240 29.27 29.34 -13.99
C GLU A 240 30.55 29.90 -14.62
N ALA A 241 30.90 29.44 -15.84
CA ALA A 241 32.06 29.89 -16.60
C ALA A 241 31.82 31.15 -17.47
N ALA A 242 30.56 31.60 -17.61
CA ALA A 242 30.15 32.75 -18.42
C ALA A 242 29.79 33.95 -17.52
#